data_AF-A0AAD8KS88-F1
#
_entry.id   AF-A0AAD8KS88-F1
#
_cell.length_a   1.000
_cell.length_b   1.000
_cell.length_c   1.000
_cell.angle_alpha   90.00
_cell.angle_beta   90.00
_cell.angle_gamma   90.00
#
_symmetry.space_group_name_H-M   'P 1'
#
loop_
_entity.id
_entity.type
_entity.pdbx_description
1 polymer ?
#
loop_
_entity_poly.entity_id
_entity_poly.type
_entity_poly.pdbx_seq_one_letter_code
_entity_poly.pdbx_strand_id
1 'polypeptide(L)'
;MSLKCAIQLQIPDVIDRHGSPMLLSELIKALGIKHARAHSFYRLMRILVHSCFFLKQSLPTEPECNDEERREGYVLAPASRLLLKDEPLSLRPFLLAMLDPIMMDPWQNMSKWFQNDDVRYSLSHNPLDDVLGSRRPRAKA
;
A
#
# COMPACT_ATOMS: atom_id res chain seq x y z
N MET A 1 -1.75 -5.26 -2.22
CA MET A 1 -2.90 -4.33 -2.33
C MET A 1 -3.05 -3.41 -1.11
N SER A 2 -3.10 -3.91 0.12
CA SER A 2 -3.26 -3.08 1.34
C SER A 2 -2.17 -2.01 1.51
N LEU A 3 -0.90 -2.38 1.31
CA LEU A 3 0.22 -1.43 1.40
C LEU A 3 0.16 -0.33 0.33
N LYS A 4 -0.16 -0.69 -0.93
CA LYS A 4 -0.39 0.28 -2.01
C LYS A 4 -1.46 1.29 -1.62
N CYS A 5 -2.59 0.81 -1.08
CA CYS A 5 -3.68 1.66 -0.59
C CYS A 5 -3.20 2.61 0.53
N ALA A 6 -2.45 2.11 1.50
CA ALA A 6 -1.91 2.93 2.59
C ALA A 6 -1.01 4.07 2.10
N ILE A 7 -0.14 3.78 1.13
CA ILE A 7 0.74 4.75 0.49
C ILE A 7 -0.07 5.79 -0.31
N GLN A 8 -1.05 5.34 -1.11
CA GLN A 8 -1.90 6.23 -1.91
C GLN A 8 -2.77 7.15 -1.04
N LEU A 9 -3.26 6.64 0.08
CA LEU A 9 -3.99 7.42 1.09
C LEU A 9 -3.08 8.29 1.94
N GLN A 10 -1.75 8.20 1.80
CA GLN A 10 -0.78 8.97 2.60
C GLN A 10 -0.91 8.70 4.12
N ILE A 11 -1.31 7.49 4.50
CA ILE A 11 -1.42 7.09 5.93
C ILE A 11 -0.10 7.32 6.66
N PRO A 12 1.08 6.90 6.13
CA PRO A 12 2.34 7.11 6.83
C PRO A 12 2.62 8.60 7.09
N ASP A 13 2.42 9.43 6.07
CA ASP A 13 2.70 10.87 6.15
C ASP A 13 1.76 11.59 7.14
N VAL A 14 0.51 11.14 7.28
CA VAL A 14 -0.45 11.72 8.22
C VAL A 14 -0.11 11.36 9.66
N ILE A 15 0.24 10.10 9.92
CA ILE A 15 0.64 9.64 11.27
C ILE A 15 1.96 10.32 11.69
N ASP A 16 2.93 10.45 10.78
CA ASP A 16 4.21 11.11 11.07
C ASP A 16 4.03 12.58 11.44
N ARG A 17 3.26 13.33 10.63
CA ARG A 17 2.96 14.74 10.87
C ARG A 17 2.14 14.97 12.14
N HIS A 18 1.39 13.98 12.60
CA HIS A 18 0.66 14.06 13.87
C HIS A 18 1.62 14.07 15.07
N GLY A 19 2.80 13.44 14.95
CA GLY A 19 3.88 13.49 15.96
C GLY A 19 3.61 12.74 17.27
N SER A 20 2.43 12.14 17.43
CA SER A 20 2.03 11.34 18.60
C SER A 20 1.14 10.18 18.16
N PRO A 21 0.92 9.14 19.01
CA PRO A 21 0.06 8.02 18.67
C PRO A 21 -1.32 8.49 18.23
N MET A 22 -1.68 8.23 16.98
CA MET A 22 -2.89 8.78 16.37
C MET A 22 -4.04 7.81 16.48
N LEU A 23 -5.17 8.23 17.05
CA LEU A 23 -6.35 7.37 17.19
C LEU A 23 -6.96 7.04 15.82
N LEU A 24 -7.70 5.93 15.74
CA LEU A 24 -8.43 5.55 14.52
C LEU A 24 -9.40 6.64 14.07
N SER A 25 -10.13 7.25 15.00
CA SER A 25 -11.10 8.32 14.73
C SER A 25 -10.43 9.58 14.18
N GLU A 26 -9.29 9.96 14.73
CA GLU A 26 -8.47 11.08 14.27
C GLU A 26 -7.93 10.80 12.87
N LEU A 27 -7.42 9.60 12.63
CA LEU A 27 -6.89 9.20 11.34
C LEU A 27 -7.97 9.17 10.25
N ILE A 28 -9.16 8.63 10.56
CA ILE A 28 -10.33 8.66 9.67
C ILE A 28 -10.71 10.10 9.31
N LYS A 29 -10.73 10.99 10.30
CA LYS A 29 -11.06 12.40 10.12
C LYS A 29 -10.00 13.12 9.27
N ALA A 30 -8.72 12.93 9.57
CA ALA A 30 -7.61 13.54 8.85
C ALA A 30 -7.55 13.12 7.38
N LEU A 31 -7.92 11.86 7.09
CA LEU A 31 -7.96 11.30 5.73
C LEU A 31 -9.30 11.52 5.01
N GLY A 32 -10.29 12.14 5.65
CA GLY A 32 -11.61 12.36 5.06
C GLY A 32 -12.35 11.06 4.70
N ILE A 33 -12.12 9.98 5.44
CA ILE A 33 -12.76 8.68 5.17
C ILE A 33 -14.23 8.75 5.56
N LYS A 34 -15.12 8.42 4.62
CA LYS A 34 -16.57 8.39 4.85
C LYS A 34 -16.91 7.42 5.99
N HIS A 35 -17.83 7.82 6.89
CA HIS A 35 -18.25 6.98 8.02
C HIS A 35 -18.70 5.57 7.63
N ALA A 36 -19.41 5.41 6.51
CA ALA A 36 -19.81 4.10 5.99
C ALA A 36 -18.65 3.14 5.68
N ARG A 37 -17.42 3.65 5.54
CA ARG A 37 -16.20 2.87 5.26
C ARG A 37 -15.24 2.80 6.45
N ALA A 38 -15.60 3.39 7.60
CA ALA A 38 -14.76 3.43 8.79
C ALA A 38 -14.34 2.02 9.24
N HIS A 39 -15.29 1.08 9.28
CA HIS A 39 -15.02 -0.30 9.66
C HIS A 39 -14.11 -1.03 8.65
N SER A 40 -14.23 -0.75 7.35
CA SER A 40 -13.30 -1.28 6.34
C SER A 40 -11.90 -0.69 6.49
N PHE A 41 -11.81 0.61 6.82
CA PHE A 41 -10.54 1.29 7.10
C PHE A 41 -9.86 0.73 8.36
N TYR A 42 -10.62 0.45 9.41
CA TYR A 42 -10.11 -0.25 10.59
C TYR A 42 -9.47 -1.60 10.24
N ARG A 43 -10.17 -2.42 9.42
CA ARG A 43 -9.63 -3.71 8.95
C ARG A 43 -8.35 -3.54 8.14
N LEU A 44 -8.27 -2.49 7.30
CA LEU A 44 -7.05 -2.15 6.58
C LEU A 44 -5.90 -1.84 7.55
N MET A 45 -6.12 -0.98 8.54
CA MET A 45 -5.11 -0.65 9.55
C MET A 45 -4.66 -1.89 10.32
N ARG A 46 -5.58 -2.78 10.69
CA ARG A 46 -5.25 -4.04 11.37
C ARG A 46 -4.33 -4.93 10.54
N ILE A 47 -4.55 -5.04 9.23
CA ILE A 47 -3.68 -5.79 8.32
C ILE A 47 -2.28 -5.14 8.25
N LEU A 48 -2.22 -3.81 8.19
CA LEU A 48 -0.95 -3.09 8.10
C LEU A 48 -0.14 -3.16 9.40
N VAL A 49 -0.81 -3.17 10.55
CA VAL A 49 -0.19 -3.42 11.87
C VAL A 49 0.36 -4.84 11.94
N HIS A 50 -0.44 -5.85 11.54
CA HIS A 50 0.00 -7.23 11.52
C HIS A 50 1.17 -7.47 10.55
N SER A 51 1.24 -6.67 9.48
CA SER A 51 2.34 -6.68 8.51
C SER A 51 3.55 -5.82 8.96
N CYS A 52 3.57 -5.40 10.22
CA CYS A 52 4.65 -4.63 10.86
C CYS A 52 4.96 -3.26 10.20
N PHE A 53 4.02 -2.65 9.49
CA PHE A 53 4.17 -1.28 9.00
C PHE A 53 3.77 -0.24 10.06
N PHE A 54 2.82 -0.58 10.93
CA PHE A 54 2.41 0.30 12.02
C PHE A 54 2.40 -0.48 13.32
N LEU A 55 2.52 0.24 14.43
CA LEU A 55 2.41 -0.33 15.76
C LEU A 55 1.21 0.30 16.47
N LYS A 56 0.59 -0.46 17.36
CA LYS A 56 -0.40 0.05 18.30
C LYS A 56 0.32 0.45 19.58
N GLN A 57 0.01 1.63 20.10
CA GLN A 57 0.54 2.13 21.35
C GLN A 57 -0.62 2.50 22.27
N SER A 58 -0.64 1.94 23.47
CA SER A 58 -1.62 2.27 24.49
C SER A 58 -1.45 3.73 24.93
N LEU A 59 -2.55 4.48 24.93
CA LEU A 59 -2.62 5.84 25.42
C LEU A 59 -2.95 5.83 26.92
N PRO A 60 -2.35 6.73 27.72
CA PRO A 60 -2.72 6.94 29.10
C PRO A 60 -4.09 7.63 29.15
N THR A 61 -5.18 6.88 29.18
CA THR A 61 -6.54 7.43 29.34
C THR A 61 -7.26 6.69 30.45
N GLU A 62 -8.12 7.42 31.17
CA GLU A 62 -8.87 6.98 32.33
C GLU A 62 -9.61 5.63 32.12
N PRO A 63 -9.69 4.79 33.17
CA PRO A 63 -10.07 3.38 33.08
C PRO A 63 -11.53 3.09 32.70
N GLU A 64 -12.36 4.08 32.36
CA GLU A 64 -13.82 3.92 32.31
C GLU A 64 -14.41 3.54 30.94
N CYS A 65 -13.64 3.53 29.84
CA CYS A 65 -14.17 3.16 28.51
C CYS A 65 -13.68 1.78 28.04
N ASN A 66 -14.54 0.76 27.98
CA ASN A 66 -14.21 -0.60 27.48
C ASN A 66 -13.96 -0.68 25.96
N ASP A 67 -13.95 0.45 25.24
CA ASP A 67 -13.58 0.48 23.82
C ASP A 67 -12.07 0.41 23.66
N GLU A 68 -11.55 -0.77 23.31
CA GLU A 68 -10.15 -0.97 22.91
C GLU A 68 -9.70 0.01 21.82
N GLU A 69 -10.61 0.39 20.91
CA GLU A 69 -10.35 1.37 19.83
C GLU A 69 -10.12 2.80 20.33
N ARG A 70 -10.57 3.14 21.54
CA ARG A 70 -10.35 4.47 22.14
C ARG A 70 -9.04 4.58 22.93
N ARG A 71 -8.38 3.45 23.21
CA ARG A 71 -7.19 3.40 24.07
C ARG A 71 -5.90 3.13 23.32
N GLU A 72 -5.94 2.84 22.02
CA GLU A 72 -4.76 2.53 21.23
C GLU A 72 -4.60 3.51 20.06
N GLY A 73 -3.48 4.22 20.05
CA GLY A 73 -3.05 5.04 18.92
C GLY A 73 -2.15 4.25 17.97
N TYR A 74 -2.12 4.65 16.70
CA TYR A 74 -1.20 4.12 15.70
C TYR A 74 0.07 4.97 15.66
N VAL A 75 1.21 4.30 15.60
CA VAL A 75 2.52 4.91 15.33
C VAL A 75 3.21 4.19 14.17
N LEU A 76 4.16 4.88 13.55
CA LEU A 76 5.00 4.28 12.52
C LEU A 76 5.91 3.21 13.12
N ALA A 77 5.97 2.04 12.48
CA ALA A 77 7.07 1.12 12.71
C ALA A 77 8.36 1.66 12.04
N PRO A 78 9.57 1.29 12.49
CA PRO A 78 10.81 1.77 11.90
C PRO A 78 10.89 1.62 10.38
N ALA A 79 10.45 0.47 9.84
CA ALA A 79 10.44 0.21 8.40
C ALA A 79 9.48 1.12 7.62
N SER A 80 8.37 1.54 8.23
CA SER A 80 7.38 2.40 7.58
C SER A 80 7.82 3.84 7.38
N ARG A 81 8.90 4.27 8.06
CA ARG A 81 9.53 5.57 7.79
C ARG A 81 10.06 5.66 6.37
N LEU A 82 10.48 4.54 5.77
CA LEU A 82 10.86 4.46 4.36
C LEU A 82 9.69 4.68 3.40
N LEU A 83 8.45 4.76 3.88
CA LEU A 83 7.26 5.06 3.06
C LEU A 83 6.91 6.54 3.02
N LEU A 84 7.58 7.37 3.84
CA LEU A 84 7.33 8.80 3.92
C LEU A 84 7.74 9.49 2.62
N LYS A 85 7.01 10.54 2.25
CA LYS A 85 7.26 11.30 1.02
C LYS A 85 8.58 12.07 1.05
N ASP A 86 8.91 12.63 2.21
CA ASP A 86 10.05 13.54 2.38
C ASP A 86 11.31 12.82 2.89
N GLU A 87 11.29 11.48 2.96
CA GLU A 87 12.45 10.68 3.35
C GLU A 87 13.44 10.57 2.18
N PRO A 88 14.73 10.93 2.35
CA PRO A 88 15.72 10.85 1.27
C PRO A 88 15.87 9.46 0.65
N LEU A 89 15.65 8.42 1.46
CA LEU A 89 15.69 7.00 1.06
C LEU A 89 14.29 6.39 0.94
N SER A 90 13.31 7.20 0.54
CA SER A 90 11.93 6.72 0.38
C SER A 90 11.84 5.57 -0.62
N LEU A 91 11.32 4.43 -0.16
CA LEU A 91 10.99 3.26 -0.99
C LEU A 91 9.63 3.40 -1.69
N ARG A 92 8.92 4.51 -1.44
CA ARG A 92 7.59 4.75 -2.00
C ARG A 92 7.55 4.67 -3.53
N PRO A 93 8.45 5.31 -4.31
CA PRO A 93 8.40 5.22 -5.77
C PRO A 93 8.61 3.78 -6.26
N PHE A 94 9.56 3.07 -5.65
CA PHE A 94 9.85 1.68 -5.96
C PHE A 94 8.64 0.77 -5.68
N LEU A 95 8.03 0.89 -4.49
CA LEU A 95 6.86 0.10 -4.14
C LEU A 95 5.66 0.39 -5.03
N LEU A 96 5.43 1.66 -5.41
CA LEU A 96 4.34 2.02 -6.32
C LEU A 96 4.58 1.46 -7.73
N ALA A 97 5.82 1.46 -8.22
CA ALA A 97 6.18 0.86 -9.51
C ALA A 97 6.02 -0.67 -9.50
N MET A 98 6.53 -1.34 -8.47
CA MET A 98 6.41 -2.80 -8.32
C MET A 98 4.97 -3.27 -8.14
N LEU A 99 4.12 -2.45 -7.53
CA LEU A 99 2.70 -2.75 -7.31
C LEU A 99 1.80 -2.19 -8.44
N ASP A 100 2.39 -1.70 -9.53
CA ASP A 100 1.65 -1.26 -10.72
C ASP A 100 1.04 -2.47 -11.47
N PRO A 101 -0.17 -2.36 -12.05
CA PRO A 101 -0.77 -3.44 -12.82
C PRO A 101 0.16 -4.02 -13.91
N ILE A 102 0.95 -3.18 -14.58
CA ILE A 102 1.91 -3.62 -15.61
C ILE A 102 2.92 -4.60 -15.02
N MET A 103 3.45 -4.29 -13.83
CA MET A 103 4.41 -5.15 -13.14
C MET A 103 3.74 -6.35 -12.46
N MET A 104 2.47 -6.23 -12.08
CA MET A 104 1.72 -7.26 -11.37
C MET A 104 1.11 -8.32 -12.28
N ASP A 105 0.84 -8.01 -13.55
CA ASP A 105 0.15 -8.89 -14.50
C ASP A 105 0.83 -10.26 -14.69
N PRO A 106 2.16 -10.35 -14.84
CA PRO A 106 2.83 -11.65 -14.96
C PRO A 106 2.55 -12.57 -13.77
N TRP A 107 2.53 -12.01 -12.55
CA TRP A 107 2.26 -12.76 -11.33
C TRP A 107 0.84 -13.32 -11.27
N GLN A 108 -0.15 -12.66 -11.90
CA GLN A 108 -1.54 -13.15 -11.98
C GLN A 108 -1.69 -14.32 -12.95
N ASN A 109 -0.77 -14.46 -13.90
CA ASN A 109 -0.82 -15.51 -14.92
C ASN A 109 0.09 -16.71 -14.60
N MET A 110 0.73 -16.73 -13.42
CA MET A 110 1.65 -17.81 -13.01
C MET A 110 0.99 -19.20 -13.03
N SER A 111 -0.26 -19.34 -12.58
CA SER A 111 -0.95 -20.64 -12.61
C SER A 111 -1.13 -21.16 -14.04
N LYS A 112 -1.47 -20.27 -14.99
CA LYS A 112 -1.59 -20.62 -16.41
C LYS A 112 -0.21 -20.96 -17.00
N TRP A 113 0.82 -20.23 -16.59
CA TRP A 113 2.20 -20.50 -16.99
C TRP A 113 2.66 -21.90 -16.56
N PHE A 114 2.38 -22.33 -15.33
CA PHE A 114 2.69 -23.69 -14.87
C PHE A 114 1.93 -24.80 -15.60
N GLN A 115 0.75 -24.48 -16.18
CA GLN A 115 -0.11 -25.43 -16.88
C GLN A 115 0.16 -25.48 -18.40
N ASN A 116 0.95 -24.56 -18.92
CA ASN A 116 1.26 -24.46 -20.34
C ASN A 116 2.65 -25.03 -20.62
N ASP A 117 2.74 -26.02 -21.51
CA ASP A 117 4.01 -26.58 -21.98
C ASP A 117 4.77 -25.66 -22.97
N ASP A 118 4.17 -24.53 -23.35
CA ASP A 118 4.70 -23.60 -24.35
C ASP A 118 5.55 -22.49 -23.73
N VAL A 119 6.86 -22.57 -23.94
CA VAL A 119 7.88 -21.58 -23.46
C VAL A 119 7.61 -20.16 -23.97
N ARG A 120 6.79 -20.00 -25.02
CA ARG A 120 6.47 -18.70 -25.65
C ARG A 120 5.48 -17.83 -24.87
N TYR A 121 4.68 -18.41 -23.97
CA TYR A 121 3.76 -17.63 -23.13
C TYR A 121 4.46 -16.68 -22.17
N SER A 122 5.74 -16.92 -21.85
CA SER A 122 6.52 -16.03 -20.98
C SER A 122 7.01 -14.75 -21.67
N LEU A 123 7.07 -14.73 -23.01
CA LEU A 123 7.69 -13.65 -23.78
C LEU A 123 6.67 -12.74 -24.51
N SER A 124 5.44 -13.21 -24.75
CA SER A 124 4.42 -12.44 -25.48
C SER A 124 3.53 -11.54 -24.61
N HIS A 125 3.63 -11.66 -23.29
CA HIS A 125 2.98 -10.78 -22.32
C HIS A 125 4.01 -10.04 -21.46
N ASN A 126 5.05 -9.51 -22.11
CA ASN A 126 5.81 -8.41 -21.54
C ASN A 126 5.08 -7.12 -21.90
N PRO A 127 4.33 -6.49 -20.98
CA PRO A 127 3.69 -5.20 -21.25
C PRO A 127 4.71 -4.08 -21.58
N LEU A 128 6.01 -4.30 -21.32
CA LEU A 128 7.09 -3.42 -21.76
C LEU A 128 7.36 -3.51 -23.28
N ASP A 129 7.14 -4.67 -23.91
CA ASP A 129 7.32 -4.85 -25.35
C ASP A 129 6.21 -4.16 -26.16
N ASP A 130 4.99 -4.06 -25.62
CA ASP A 130 3.89 -3.30 -26.23
C ASP A 130 4.15 -1.78 -26.20
N VAL A 131 4.77 -1.27 -25.14
CA VAL A 131 5.12 0.16 -25.01
C VAL A 131 6.29 0.53 -25.94
N LEU A 132 7.25 -0.37 -26.14
CA LEU A 132 8.42 -0.17 -27.02
C LEU A 132 8.14 -0.55 -28.49
N GLY A 133 7.11 -1.36 -28.76
CA GLY A 133 6.74 -1.85 -30.10
C GLY A 133 6.09 -0.84 -31.03
N SER A 134 5.64 0.32 -30.53
CA SER A 134 4.99 1.37 -31.35
C SER A 134 5.95 2.25 -32.17
N ARG A 135 7.24 1.90 -32.29
CA ARG A 135 8.20 2.62 -33.15
C ARG A 135 9.02 1.67 -34.02
N ARG A 136 8.41 1.10 -35.07
CA ARG A 136 9.17 0.71 -36.28
C ARG A 136 8.56 1.39 -37.51
N PRO A 137 9.38 2.05 -38.35
CA PRO A 137 8.88 2.74 -39.54
C PRO A 137 8.46 1.73 -40.60
N ARG A 138 7.30 1.96 -41.21
CA ARG A 138 6.87 1.26 -42.44
C ARG A 138 7.91 1.53 -43.54
N ALA A 139 8.77 0.57 -43.83
CA ALA A 139 9.45 0.51 -45.11
C ALA A 139 8.40 0.11 -46.16
N LYS A 140 8.05 1.05 -47.04
CA LYS A 140 7.28 0.77 -48.26
C LYS A 140 8.25 0.19 -49.29
N ALA A 141 7.89 -0.96 -49.85
CA ALA A 141 8.29 -1.38 -51.18
C ALA A 141 7.04 -1.30 -52.07
#